data_AF-A0A1S9ABY4-F1
#
_entry.id   AF-A0A1S9ABY4-F1
#
_cell.length_a   1.000
_cell.length_b   1.000
_cell.length_c   1.000
_cell.angle_alpha   90.00
_cell.angle_beta   90.00
_cell.angle_gamma   90.00
#
_symmetry.space_group_name_H-M   'P 1'
#
loop_
_entity.id
_entity.type
_entity.pdbx_description
1 polymer ?
#
loop_
_entity_poly.entity_id
_entity_poly.type
_entity_poly.pdbx_seq_one_letter_code
_entity_poly.pdbx_strand_id
1 'polypeptide(L)'
;MSITYIFAGFAVGLLVGMTGVGGGSLMTPLLTLMFGVSPSVAVGTDLAFASITKSAGTITHRFNRTVQWPIVGRLCLGALPAALLATLALREFGALDKEIGQIIRYSIAGSVLLTVIALLFRGKLLAWINAHPERQLQGRALAAATIVSGAVLGVLVTVSSIGAGAIGATLLVFLYPKLKPAEIAGTDIAYAVPLTAIAAVGHWWLGSIDWMLLLTLLVGSLPGITLGSMMARAVPERILRAVLATTLTAVAAKLVF
;
A
#
# COMPACT_ATOMS: atom_id res chain seq x y z
N MET A 1 21.98 13.62 8.91
CA MET A 1 20.86 12.67 9.11
C MET A 1 19.53 13.27 8.66
N SER A 2 19.05 14.36 9.28
CA SER A 2 17.71 14.92 8.96
C SER A 2 17.55 15.47 7.54
N ILE A 3 18.56 16.16 6.98
CA ILE A 3 18.49 16.72 5.62
C ILE A 3 18.40 15.60 4.56
N THR A 4 19.14 14.51 4.72
CA THR A 4 19.10 13.35 3.82
C THR A 4 17.71 12.71 3.78
N TYR A 5 17.04 12.60 4.94
CA TYR A 5 15.67 12.09 5.03
C TYR A 5 14.65 13.02 4.38
N ILE A 6 14.86 14.34 4.42
CA ILE A 6 13.98 15.31 3.73
C ILE A 6 14.12 15.14 2.21
N PHE A 7 15.35 15.08 1.68
CA PHE A 7 15.58 14.87 0.24
C PHE A 7 15.06 13.51 -0.24
N ALA A 8 15.26 12.46 0.55
CA ALA A 8 14.73 11.15 0.22
C ALA A 8 13.21 11.10 0.33
N GLY A 9 12.63 11.73 1.36
CA GLY A 9 11.19 11.94 1.48
C GLY A 9 10.64 12.69 0.27
N PHE A 10 11.35 13.70 -0.23
CA PHE A 10 10.98 14.43 -1.45
C PHE A 10 11.06 13.54 -2.70
N ALA A 11 12.15 12.81 -2.91
CA ALA A 11 12.31 11.92 -4.06
C ALA A 11 11.28 10.79 -4.07
N VAL A 12 11.05 10.17 -2.90
CA VAL A 12 10.00 9.17 -2.70
C VAL A 12 8.64 9.81 -2.93
N GLY A 13 8.37 10.97 -2.34
CA GLY A 13 7.13 11.71 -2.53
C GLY A 13 6.87 12.00 -4.00
N LEU A 14 7.90 12.39 -4.76
CA LEU A 14 7.82 12.65 -6.19
C LEU A 14 7.50 11.37 -6.97
N LEU A 15 8.17 10.25 -6.68
CA LEU A 15 7.85 8.96 -7.30
C LEU A 15 6.43 8.50 -6.93
N VAL A 16 6.02 8.62 -5.67
CA VAL A 16 4.68 8.25 -5.20
C VAL A 16 3.61 9.12 -5.85
N GLY A 17 3.83 10.44 -5.92
CA GLY A 17 2.95 11.39 -6.57
C GLY A 17 2.81 11.14 -8.06
N MET A 18 3.92 10.82 -8.74
CA MET A 18 3.88 10.46 -10.16
C MET A 18 3.12 9.15 -10.36
N THR A 19 3.49 8.10 -9.60
CA THR A 19 2.99 6.74 -9.79
C THR A 19 1.53 6.57 -9.41
N GLY A 20 1.04 7.34 -8.43
CA GLY A 20 -0.29 7.15 -7.84
C GLY A 20 -0.47 5.79 -7.15
N VAL A 21 0.57 4.94 -7.14
CA VAL A 21 0.60 3.66 -6.44
C VAL A 21 0.99 3.99 -5.01
N GLY A 22 0.02 3.97 -4.10
CA GLY A 22 0.17 4.42 -2.71
C GLY A 22 1.55 4.08 -2.11
N GLY A 23 2.20 5.10 -1.51
CA GLY A 23 3.63 5.10 -1.24
C GLY A 23 4.19 3.95 -0.41
N GLY A 24 3.34 3.25 0.35
CA GLY A 24 3.77 2.17 1.21
C GLY A 24 4.41 0.98 0.48
N SER A 25 4.12 0.78 -0.81
CA SER A 25 4.83 -0.25 -1.60
C SER A 25 6.34 0.00 -1.76
N LEU A 26 6.75 1.27 -1.81
CA LEU A 26 8.14 1.67 -2.00
C LEU A 26 8.82 2.11 -0.71
N MET A 27 8.07 2.70 0.21
CA MET A 27 8.63 3.44 1.34
C MET A 27 9.22 2.53 2.40
N THR A 28 8.52 1.47 2.81
CA THR A 28 9.07 0.48 3.76
C THR A 28 10.37 -0.17 3.25
N PRO A 29 10.45 -0.67 2.01
CA PRO A 29 11.71 -1.05 1.38
C PRO A 29 12.85 -0.05 1.45
N LEU A 30 12.54 1.21 1.16
CA LEU A 30 13.55 2.25 1.04
C LEU A 30 14.10 2.63 2.42
N LEU A 31 13.24 2.73 3.42
CA LEU A 31 13.64 2.96 4.81
C LEU A 31 14.50 1.81 5.36
N THR A 32 14.13 0.57 5.07
CA THR A 32 14.89 -0.60 5.53
C THR A 32 16.24 -0.73 4.83
N LEU A 33 16.30 -0.58 3.51
CA LEU A 33 17.48 -0.94 2.73
C LEU A 33 18.45 0.20 2.45
N MET A 34 17.96 1.45 2.35
CA MET A 34 18.82 2.62 2.10
C MET A 34 19.20 3.32 3.39
N PHE A 35 18.30 3.32 4.37
CA PHE A 35 18.49 4.02 5.64
C PHE A 35 18.80 3.12 6.82
N GLY A 36 18.77 1.79 6.62
CA GLY A 36 19.11 0.82 7.68
C GLY A 36 18.15 0.85 8.86
N VAL A 37 16.94 1.40 8.68
CA VAL A 37 15.91 1.43 9.72
C VAL A 37 15.44 -0.01 9.95
N SER A 38 15.19 -0.38 11.22
CA SER A 38 14.73 -1.72 11.53
C SER A 38 13.40 -2.02 10.81
N PRO A 39 13.15 -3.25 10.32
CA PRO A 39 11.94 -3.58 9.58
C PRO A 39 10.65 -3.24 10.31
N SER A 40 10.60 -3.51 11.62
CA SER A 40 9.45 -3.17 12.46
C SER A 40 9.19 -1.65 12.50
N VAL A 41 10.26 -0.85 12.68
CA VAL A 41 10.14 0.62 12.70
C VAL A 41 9.74 1.17 11.33
N ALA A 42 10.28 0.60 10.25
CA ALA A 42 9.94 1.01 8.89
C ALA A 42 8.49 0.70 8.52
N VAL A 43 7.94 -0.45 8.92
CA VAL A 43 6.54 -0.80 8.71
C VAL A 43 5.63 0.15 9.51
N GLY A 44 5.88 0.32 10.81
CA GLY A 44 5.04 1.16 11.66
C GLY A 44 5.05 2.63 11.22
N THR A 45 6.23 3.18 10.93
CA THR A 45 6.39 4.56 10.48
C THR A 45 5.73 4.79 9.11
N ASP A 46 5.86 3.84 8.18
CA ASP A 46 5.21 3.92 6.87
C ASP A 46 3.69 3.80 6.95
N LEU A 47 3.14 2.95 7.82
CA LEU A 47 1.69 2.87 8.01
C LEU A 47 1.10 4.21 8.50
N ALA A 48 1.77 4.88 9.44
CA ALA A 48 1.37 6.22 9.89
C ALA A 48 1.48 7.25 8.77
N PHE A 49 2.57 7.22 8.02
CA PHE A 49 2.79 8.06 6.85
C PHE A 49 1.70 7.87 5.79
N ALA A 50 1.38 6.62 5.47
CA ALA A 50 0.38 6.24 4.48
C ALA A 50 -1.02 6.68 4.91
N SER A 51 -1.36 6.55 6.20
CA SER A 51 -2.63 7.04 6.74
C SER A 51 -2.81 8.54 6.49
N ILE A 52 -1.78 9.35 6.78
CA ILE A 52 -1.82 10.81 6.62
C ILE A 52 -1.90 11.19 5.13
N THR A 53 -1.00 10.66 4.31
CA THR A 53 -0.92 11.00 2.88
C THR A 53 -2.14 10.52 2.08
N LYS A 54 -2.67 9.34 2.39
CA LYS A 54 -3.88 8.82 1.74
C LYS A 54 -5.14 9.52 2.20
N SER A 55 -5.17 10.06 3.42
CA SER A 55 -6.28 10.91 3.88
C SER A 55 -6.43 12.13 2.96
N ALA A 56 -5.31 12.79 2.64
CA ALA A 56 -5.30 13.90 1.68
C ALA A 56 -5.76 13.44 0.27
N GLY A 57 -5.23 12.31 -0.23
CA GLY A 57 -5.64 11.77 -1.54
C GLY A 57 -7.13 11.39 -1.62
N THR A 58 -7.67 10.80 -0.55
CA THR A 58 -9.09 10.41 -0.45
C THR A 58 -9.99 11.63 -0.56
N ILE A 59 -9.61 12.75 0.06
CA ILE A 59 -10.36 14.01 -0.03
C ILE A 59 -10.48 14.45 -1.50
N THR A 60 -9.38 14.46 -2.25
CA THR A 60 -9.38 14.81 -3.68
C THR A 60 -10.26 13.85 -4.50
N HIS A 61 -10.13 12.54 -4.27
CA HIS A 61 -10.93 11.54 -4.99
C HIS A 61 -12.43 11.60 -4.65
N ARG A 62 -12.77 11.98 -3.41
CA ARG A 62 -14.13 12.23 -2.95
C ARG A 62 -14.74 13.42 -3.68
N PHE A 63 -14.00 14.52 -3.82
CA PHE A 63 -14.46 15.68 -4.58
C PHE A 63 -14.65 15.37 -6.06
N ASN A 64 -13.78 14.53 -6.64
CA ASN A 64 -13.91 14.06 -8.01
C ASN A 64 -14.98 12.97 -8.22
N ARG A 65 -15.72 12.58 -7.17
CA ARG A 65 -16.76 11.52 -7.19
C ARG A 65 -16.27 10.18 -7.76
N THR A 66 -15.02 9.83 -7.45
CA THR A 66 -14.40 8.58 -7.89
C THR A 66 -14.40 7.49 -6.82
N VAL A 67 -14.85 7.79 -5.60
CA VAL A 67 -14.85 6.81 -4.50
C VAL A 67 -16.14 6.00 -4.48
N GLN A 68 -16.03 4.68 -4.61
CA GLN A 68 -17.16 3.77 -4.51
C GLN A 68 -17.34 3.29 -3.06
N TRP A 69 -18.04 4.11 -2.25
CA TRP A 69 -18.27 3.87 -0.82
C TRP A 69 -18.83 2.49 -0.44
N PRO A 70 -19.74 1.87 -1.22
CA PRO A 70 -20.22 0.51 -0.89
C PRO A 70 -19.10 -0.54 -0.93
N ILE A 71 -18.12 -0.38 -1.83
CA ILE A 71 -16.97 -1.27 -1.95
C ILE A 71 -16.00 -1.00 -0.81
N VAL A 72 -15.73 0.28 -0.51
CA VAL A 72 -14.92 0.70 0.65
C VAL A 72 -15.44 0.07 1.94
N GLY A 73 -16.74 0.18 2.19
CA GLY A 73 -17.36 -0.40 3.40
C GLY A 73 -17.15 -1.90 3.49
N ARG A 74 -17.34 -2.65 2.39
CA ARG A 74 -17.12 -4.11 2.35
C ARG A 74 -15.66 -4.49 2.56
N LEU A 75 -14.73 -3.76 1.95
CA LEU A 75 -13.29 -3.98 2.16
C LEU A 75 -12.94 -3.72 3.63
N CYS A 76 -13.41 -2.62 4.21
CA CYS A 76 -13.17 -2.29 5.62
C CYS A 76 -13.75 -3.33 6.59
N LEU A 77 -14.94 -3.89 6.30
CA LEU A 77 -15.54 -4.93 7.13
C LEU A 77 -14.64 -6.17 7.27
N GLY A 78 -13.84 -6.50 6.26
CA GLY A 78 -12.82 -7.55 6.37
C GLY A 78 -11.48 -7.02 6.88
N ALA A 79 -11.03 -5.89 6.34
CA ALA A 79 -9.68 -5.38 6.55
C ALA A 79 -9.43 -4.87 7.97
N LEU A 80 -10.38 -4.15 8.58
CA LEU A 80 -10.17 -3.56 9.91
C LEU A 80 -10.09 -4.62 11.00
N PRO A 81 -11.01 -5.62 11.09
CA PRO A 81 -10.86 -6.70 12.06
C PRO A 81 -9.59 -7.52 11.82
N ALA A 82 -9.26 -7.82 10.57
CA ALA A 82 -8.06 -8.57 10.23
C ALA A 82 -6.77 -7.82 10.60
N ALA A 83 -6.74 -6.50 10.41
CA ALA A 83 -5.62 -5.65 10.81
C ALA A 83 -5.43 -5.62 12.33
N LEU A 84 -6.53 -5.55 13.09
CA LEU A 84 -6.49 -5.63 14.56
C LEU A 84 -5.97 -6.99 15.02
N LEU A 85 -6.51 -8.09 14.46
CA LEU A 85 -6.07 -9.44 14.79
C LEU A 85 -4.59 -9.66 14.43
N ALA A 86 -4.14 -9.16 13.27
CA ALA A 86 -2.73 -9.21 12.87
C ALA A 86 -1.84 -8.42 13.85
N THR A 87 -2.27 -7.23 14.28
CA THR A 87 -1.54 -6.44 15.29
C THR A 87 -1.45 -7.16 16.62
N LEU A 88 -2.54 -7.78 17.08
CA LEU A 88 -2.56 -8.56 18.33
C LEU A 88 -1.66 -9.79 18.23
N ALA A 89 -1.70 -10.51 17.10
CA ALA A 89 -0.76 -11.59 16.83
C ALA A 89 0.70 -11.10 16.85
N LEU A 90 1.00 -9.95 16.23
CA LEU A 90 2.32 -9.32 16.29
C LEU A 90 2.72 -8.89 17.69
N ARG A 91 1.79 -8.73 18.64
CA ARG A 91 2.10 -8.44 20.05
C ARG A 91 2.42 -9.71 20.83
N GLU A 92 1.54 -10.71 20.75
CA GLU A 92 1.63 -11.94 21.52
C GLU A 92 2.79 -12.83 21.05
N PHE A 93 2.91 -13.01 19.74
CA PHE A 93 4.06 -13.70 19.13
C PHE A 93 5.28 -12.77 19.00
N GLY A 94 5.08 -11.47 19.26
CA GLY A 94 5.97 -10.31 19.11
C GLY A 94 7.13 -10.17 20.08
N ALA A 95 6.93 -10.63 21.31
CA ALA A 95 7.62 -10.06 22.44
C ALA A 95 9.08 -10.52 22.61
N LEU A 96 9.58 -11.54 21.88
CA LEU A 96 10.82 -12.20 22.30
C LEU A 96 11.88 -12.63 21.26
N ASP A 97 11.75 -12.55 19.92
CA ASP A 97 12.82 -13.14 19.06
C ASP A 97 13.18 -12.52 17.70
N LYS A 98 14.45 -12.73 17.32
CA LYS A 98 15.06 -12.40 16.01
C LYS A 98 14.31 -13.00 14.81
N GLU A 99 13.50 -14.04 15.03
CA GLU A 99 12.67 -14.69 14.02
C GLU A 99 11.57 -13.77 13.45
N ILE A 100 11.08 -12.80 14.22
CA ILE A 100 10.00 -11.89 13.77
C ILE A 100 10.52 -10.89 12.76
N GLY A 101 11.76 -10.42 12.94
CA GLY A 101 12.45 -9.59 11.96
C GLY A 101 12.54 -10.31 10.61
N GLN A 102 12.76 -11.63 10.61
CA GLN A 102 12.74 -12.44 9.40
C GLN A 102 11.32 -12.61 8.84
N ILE A 103 10.31 -12.87 9.67
CA ILE A 103 8.91 -12.99 9.22
C ILE A 103 8.44 -11.68 8.56
N ILE A 104 8.72 -10.52 9.17
CA ILE A 104 8.39 -9.21 8.59
C ILE A 104 9.20 -9.01 7.30
N ARG A 105 10.50 -9.32 7.27
CA ARG A 105 11.36 -9.19 6.08
C ARG A 105 10.85 -10.05 4.92
N TYR A 106 10.51 -11.32 5.16
CA TYR A 106 9.95 -12.22 4.15
C TYR A 106 8.54 -11.81 3.72
N SER A 107 7.72 -11.31 4.65
CA SER A 107 6.40 -10.77 4.32
C SER A 107 6.51 -9.54 3.42
N ILE A 108 7.43 -8.62 3.71
CA ILE A 108 7.76 -7.48 2.84
C ILE A 108 8.20 -7.99 1.46
N ALA A 109 9.18 -8.91 1.40
CA ALA A 109 9.66 -9.45 0.13
C ALA A 109 8.54 -10.15 -0.69
N GLY A 110 7.72 -10.95 -0.04
CA GLY A 110 6.56 -11.61 -0.63
C GLY A 110 5.52 -10.62 -1.15
N SER A 111 5.17 -9.61 -0.35
CA SER A 111 4.23 -8.55 -0.74
C SER A 111 4.76 -7.70 -1.91
N VAL A 112 6.08 -7.44 -1.94
CA VAL A 112 6.73 -6.74 -3.06
C VAL A 112 6.63 -7.58 -4.34
N LEU A 113 6.99 -8.87 -4.28
CA LEU A 113 6.89 -9.76 -5.43
C LEU A 113 5.45 -9.89 -5.92
N LEU A 114 4.50 -10.05 -5.00
CA LEU A 114 3.07 -10.09 -5.30
C LEU A 114 2.61 -8.79 -5.97
N THR A 115 3.10 -7.64 -5.52
CA THR A 115 2.86 -6.33 -6.13
C THR A 115 3.39 -6.28 -7.56
N VAL A 116 4.62 -6.74 -7.81
CA VAL A 116 5.22 -6.77 -9.15
C VAL A 116 4.42 -7.69 -10.08
N ILE A 117 4.06 -8.89 -9.63
CA ILE A 117 3.23 -9.83 -10.39
C ILE A 117 1.87 -9.21 -10.70
N ALA A 118 1.21 -8.62 -9.70
CA ALA A 118 -0.08 -7.94 -9.86
C ALA A 118 0.00 -6.84 -10.93
N LEU A 119 1.04 -6.00 -10.90
CA LEU A 119 1.25 -4.92 -11.87
C LEU A 119 1.54 -5.43 -13.28
N LEU A 120 2.37 -6.47 -13.44
CA LEU A 120 2.75 -7.02 -14.74
C LEU A 120 1.58 -7.76 -15.41
N PHE A 121 0.79 -8.50 -14.64
CA PHE A 121 -0.29 -9.33 -15.18
C PHE A 121 -1.65 -8.62 -15.24
N ARG A 122 -1.79 -7.41 -14.68
CA ARG A 122 -3.03 -6.63 -14.67
C ARG A 122 -3.74 -6.58 -16.03
N GLY A 123 -3.00 -6.30 -17.11
CA GLY A 123 -3.57 -6.20 -18.46
C GLY A 123 -4.09 -7.54 -19.01
N LYS A 124 -3.34 -8.62 -18.79
CA LYS A 124 -3.74 -9.98 -19.18
C LYS A 124 -4.95 -10.45 -18.36
N LEU A 125 -4.96 -10.14 -17.07
CA LEU A 125 -6.05 -10.47 -16.16
C LEU A 125 -7.36 -9.79 -16.59
N LEU A 126 -7.30 -8.50 -16.91
CA LEU A 126 -8.44 -7.75 -17.45
C LEU A 126 -8.98 -8.36 -18.75
N ALA A 127 -8.09 -8.67 -19.70
CA ALA A 127 -8.48 -9.28 -20.97
C ALA A 127 -9.15 -10.65 -20.76
N TRP A 128 -8.63 -11.45 -19.83
CA TRP A 128 -9.17 -12.77 -19.51
C TRP A 128 -10.57 -12.70 -18.87
N ILE A 129 -10.79 -11.78 -17.94
CA ILE A 129 -12.11 -11.60 -17.29
C ILE A 129 -13.14 -11.10 -18.29
N ASN A 130 -12.76 -10.14 -19.16
CA ASN A 130 -13.66 -9.64 -20.19
C ASN A 130 -14.01 -10.72 -21.23
N ALA A 131 -13.15 -11.71 -21.42
CA ALA A 131 -13.42 -12.86 -22.28
C ALA A 131 -14.31 -13.94 -21.62
N HIS A 132 -14.45 -13.94 -20.28
CA HIS A 132 -15.23 -14.94 -19.52
C HIS A 132 -16.23 -14.28 -18.55
N PRO A 133 -17.21 -13.50 -19.07
CA PRO A 133 -18.17 -12.76 -18.24
C PRO A 133 -19.04 -13.66 -17.35
N GLU A 134 -19.26 -14.93 -17.74
CA GLU A 134 -20.00 -15.94 -16.99
C GLU A 134 -19.35 -16.33 -15.66
N ARG A 135 -18.03 -16.12 -15.51
CA ARG A 135 -17.30 -16.38 -14.25
C ARG A 135 -17.31 -15.18 -13.29
N GLN A 136 -17.94 -14.07 -13.67
CA GLN A 136 -17.97 -12.88 -12.84
C GLN A 136 -18.88 -13.09 -11.62
N LEU A 137 -18.31 -12.91 -10.43
CA LEU A 137 -19.08 -12.97 -9.18
C LEU A 137 -20.13 -11.86 -9.12
N GLN A 138 -21.32 -12.20 -8.65
CA GLN A 138 -22.43 -11.26 -8.49
C GLN A 138 -23.11 -11.40 -7.11
N GLY A 139 -23.86 -10.38 -6.72
CA GLY A 139 -24.67 -10.38 -5.50
C GLY A 139 -23.86 -10.67 -4.24
N ARG A 140 -24.31 -11.67 -3.46
CA ARG A 140 -23.70 -12.05 -2.17
C ARG A 140 -22.29 -12.63 -2.32
N ALA A 141 -22.02 -13.39 -3.38
CA ALA A 141 -20.71 -13.98 -3.60
C ALA A 141 -19.64 -12.91 -3.86
N LEU A 142 -19.98 -11.87 -4.64
CA LEU A 142 -19.10 -10.71 -4.85
C LEU A 142 -18.86 -9.93 -3.55
N ALA A 143 -19.90 -9.73 -2.74
CA ALA A 143 -19.77 -9.06 -1.46
C ALA A 143 -18.86 -9.85 -0.51
N ALA A 144 -19.03 -11.17 -0.40
CA ALA A 144 -18.19 -12.05 0.40
C ALA A 144 -16.73 -12.03 -0.10
N ALA A 145 -16.50 -12.15 -1.41
CA ALA A 145 -15.17 -12.07 -1.99
C ALA A 145 -14.49 -10.71 -1.72
N THR A 146 -15.25 -9.62 -1.73
CA THR A 146 -14.75 -8.28 -1.37
C THR A 146 -14.34 -8.22 0.10
N ILE A 147 -15.14 -8.77 1.02
CA ILE A 147 -14.82 -8.82 2.45
C ILE A 147 -13.58 -9.69 2.70
N VAL A 148 -13.52 -10.88 2.10
CA VAL A 148 -12.36 -11.79 2.22
C VAL A 148 -11.10 -11.13 1.66
N SER A 149 -11.20 -10.48 0.50
CA SER A 149 -10.07 -9.72 -0.07
C SER A 149 -9.64 -8.59 0.87
N GLY A 150 -10.60 -7.90 1.49
CA GLY A 150 -10.35 -6.92 2.54
C GLY A 150 -9.58 -7.51 3.71
N ALA A 151 -9.99 -8.68 4.23
CA ALA A 151 -9.31 -9.36 5.33
C ALA A 151 -7.87 -9.76 4.97
N VAL A 152 -7.66 -10.34 3.79
CA VAL A 152 -6.32 -10.69 3.28
C VAL A 152 -5.44 -9.44 3.16
N LEU A 153 -5.97 -8.37 2.55
CA LEU A 153 -5.30 -7.09 2.45
C LEU A 153 -5.02 -6.48 3.84
N GLY A 154 -5.93 -6.66 4.80
CA GLY A 154 -5.78 -6.17 6.17
C GLY A 154 -4.57 -6.79 6.86
N VAL A 155 -4.46 -8.13 6.85
CA VAL A 155 -3.28 -8.83 7.40
C VAL A 155 -2.02 -8.43 6.67
N LEU A 156 -2.05 -8.49 5.33
CA LEU A 156 -0.88 -8.27 4.49
C LEU A 156 -0.32 -6.84 4.66
N VAL A 157 -1.21 -5.84 4.70
CA VAL A 157 -0.84 -4.44 4.91
C VAL A 157 -0.36 -4.19 6.34
N THR A 158 -1.00 -4.77 7.36
CA THR A 158 -0.51 -4.58 8.74
C THR A 158 0.89 -5.16 8.93
N VAL A 159 1.15 -6.37 8.41
CA VAL A 159 2.45 -7.03 8.64
C VAL A 159 3.56 -6.42 7.77
N SER A 160 3.25 -6.01 6.54
CA SER A 160 4.27 -5.60 5.57
C SER A 160 4.24 -4.13 5.16
N SER A 161 3.21 -3.36 5.55
CA SER A 161 2.84 -2.02 5.03
C SER A 161 2.51 -1.94 3.53
N ILE A 162 2.91 -2.95 2.76
CA ILE A 162 2.77 -3.04 1.31
C ILE A 162 1.45 -3.73 1.00
N GLY A 163 0.55 -3.10 0.24
CA GLY A 163 -0.62 -3.81 -0.31
C GLY A 163 -1.84 -2.94 -0.59
N ALA A 164 -2.03 -1.86 0.17
CA ALA A 164 -3.15 -0.94 0.03
C ALA A 164 -2.98 0.08 -1.12
N GLY A 165 -2.42 -0.38 -2.23
CA GLY A 165 -2.04 0.40 -3.41
C GLY A 165 -2.11 -0.49 -4.66
N ALA A 166 -0.98 -1.08 -5.03
CA ALA A 166 -0.92 -1.94 -6.22
C ALA A 166 -1.76 -3.22 -6.11
N ILE A 167 -1.70 -3.93 -4.97
CA ILE A 167 -2.41 -5.19 -4.77
C ILE A 167 -3.91 -4.93 -4.63
N GLY A 168 -4.32 -3.97 -3.79
CA GLY A 168 -5.70 -3.54 -3.63
C GLY A 168 -6.33 -3.08 -4.96
N ALA A 169 -5.65 -2.23 -5.72
CA ALA A 169 -6.13 -1.80 -7.04
C ALA A 169 -6.26 -2.97 -8.04
N THR A 170 -5.34 -3.94 -8.01
CA THR A 170 -5.42 -5.13 -8.87
C THR A 170 -6.56 -6.05 -8.47
N LEU A 171 -6.81 -6.24 -7.17
CA LEU A 171 -7.97 -6.98 -6.66
C LEU A 171 -9.29 -6.30 -7.04
N LEU A 172 -9.35 -4.97 -6.96
CA LEU A 172 -10.53 -4.20 -7.39
C LEU A 172 -10.78 -4.34 -8.89
N VAL A 173 -9.74 -4.31 -9.70
CA VAL A 173 -9.82 -4.58 -11.15
C VAL A 173 -10.39 -5.97 -11.42
N PHE A 174 -9.96 -6.97 -10.64
CA PHE A 174 -10.42 -8.35 -10.78
C PHE A 174 -11.89 -8.53 -10.34
N LEU A 175 -12.26 -8.01 -9.18
CA LEU A 175 -13.60 -8.16 -8.61
C LEU A 175 -14.63 -7.25 -9.31
N TYR A 176 -14.21 -6.08 -9.77
CA TYR A 176 -15.06 -5.05 -10.35
C TYR A 176 -14.49 -4.53 -11.69
N PRO A 177 -14.43 -5.38 -12.74
CA PRO A 177 -13.84 -5.04 -14.04
C PRO A 177 -14.57 -3.90 -14.78
N LYS A 178 -15.80 -3.56 -14.37
CA LYS A 178 -16.62 -2.49 -14.94
C LYS A 178 -16.27 -1.09 -14.38
N LEU A 179 -15.48 -1.01 -13.31
CA LEU A 179 -15.07 0.27 -12.75
C LEU A 179 -14.04 0.96 -13.63
N LYS A 180 -14.17 2.28 -13.74
CA LYS A 180 -13.19 3.11 -14.44
C LYS A 180 -11.87 3.11 -13.66
N PRO A 181 -10.71 3.30 -14.32
CA PRO A 181 -9.42 3.37 -13.64
C PRO A 181 -9.37 4.39 -12.50
N ALA A 182 -10.02 5.55 -12.67
CA ALA A 182 -10.11 6.58 -11.63
C ALA A 182 -10.94 6.12 -10.42
N GLU A 183 -11.98 5.30 -10.64
CA GLU A 183 -12.81 4.75 -9.57
C GLU A 183 -12.09 3.67 -8.77
N ILE A 184 -11.30 2.84 -9.45
CA ILE A 184 -10.41 1.87 -8.81
C ILE A 184 -9.42 2.60 -7.91
N ALA A 185 -8.71 3.60 -8.43
CA ALA A 185 -7.73 4.36 -7.65
C ALA A 185 -8.38 5.08 -6.44
N GLY A 186 -9.51 5.75 -6.66
CA GLY A 186 -10.22 6.45 -5.58
C GLY A 186 -10.73 5.50 -4.50
N THR A 187 -11.27 4.35 -4.89
CA THR A 187 -11.78 3.33 -3.95
C THR A 187 -10.65 2.65 -3.19
N ASP A 188 -9.54 2.33 -3.87
CA ASP A 188 -8.33 1.75 -3.28
C ASP A 188 -7.72 2.68 -2.21
N ILE A 189 -7.53 3.95 -2.55
CA ILE A 189 -7.00 4.95 -1.62
C ILE A 189 -7.96 5.16 -0.44
N ALA A 190 -9.26 5.22 -0.68
CA ALA A 190 -10.26 5.48 0.37
C ALA A 190 -10.37 4.38 1.43
N TYR A 191 -10.35 3.09 1.05
CA TYR A 191 -10.38 2.01 2.05
C TYR A 191 -9.02 1.84 2.76
N ALA A 192 -7.93 2.21 2.08
CA ALA A 192 -6.60 2.15 2.65
C ALA A 192 -6.41 3.10 3.84
N VAL A 193 -7.11 4.24 3.88
CA VAL A 193 -7.04 5.22 4.99
C VAL A 193 -7.40 4.60 6.34
N PRO A 194 -8.63 4.10 6.58
CA PRO A 194 -8.98 3.52 7.87
C PRO A 194 -8.13 2.29 8.20
N LEU A 195 -7.78 1.48 7.20
CA LEU A 195 -6.90 0.33 7.40
C LEU A 195 -5.52 0.73 7.92
N THR A 196 -4.84 1.63 7.21
CA THR A 196 -3.50 2.09 7.59
C THR A 196 -3.51 2.89 8.88
N ALA A 197 -4.58 3.63 9.17
CA ALA A 197 -4.76 4.32 10.45
C ALA A 197 -4.83 3.34 11.62
N ILE A 198 -5.67 2.29 11.52
CA ILE A 198 -5.78 1.27 12.59
C ILE A 198 -4.47 0.51 12.74
N ALA A 199 -3.84 0.11 11.63
CA ALA A 199 -2.55 -0.59 11.68
C ALA A 199 -1.45 0.31 12.27
N ALA A 200 -1.42 1.61 11.95
CA ALA A 200 -0.50 2.58 12.53
C ALA A 200 -0.70 2.74 14.03
N VAL A 201 -1.95 2.85 14.51
CA VAL A 201 -2.25 2.88 15.95
C VAL A 201 -1.79 1.59 16.63
N GLY A 202 -1.97 0.45 15.97
CA GLY A 202 -1.44 -0.84 16.43
C GLY A 202 0.08 -0.85 16.56
N HIS A 203 0.79 -0.40 15.54
CA HIS A 203 2.24 -0.30 15.53
C HIS A 203 2.79 0.75 16.50
N TRP A 204 2.05 1.83 16.75
CA TRP A 204 2.36 2.79 17.80
C TRP A 204 2.29 2.12 19.17
N TRP A 205 1.25 1.32 19.41
CA TRP A 205 1.11 0.56 20.66
C TRP A 205 2.23 -0.47 20.84
N LEU A 206 2.76 -1.02 19.75
CA LEU A 206 3.95 -1.89 19.74
C LEU A 206 5.28 -1.12 19.90
N GLY A 207 5.28 0.20 19.97
CA GLY A 207 6.49 1.02 20.09
C GLY A 207 7.35 1.08 18.82
N SER A 208 6.76 0.76 17.66
CA SER A 208 7.46 0.62 16.38
C SER A 208 7.32 1.84 15.45
N ILE A 209 6.99 3.01 15.98
CA ILE A 209 6.91 4.26 15.20
C ILE A 209 8.02 5.20 15.62
N ASP A 210 8.84 5.62 14.66
CA ASP A 210 9.77 6.72 14.83
C ASP A 210 9.10 8.02 14.37
N TRP A 211 8.69 8.85 15.34
CA TRP A 211 8.00 10.10 15.10
C TRP A 211 8.86 11.15 14.39
N MET A 212 10.17 11.15 14.64
CA MET A 212 11.08 12.10 13.99
C MET A 212 11.29 11.71 12.52
N LEU A 213 11.43 10.42 12.26
CA LEU A 213 11.46 9.88 10.89
C LEU A 213 10.14 10.18 10.16
N LEU A 214 8.99 9.94 10.79
CA LEU A 214 7.68 10.27 10.22
C LEU A 214 7.58 11.75 9.83
N LEU A 215 7.92 12.67 10.73
CA LEU A 215 7.83 14.12 10.48
C LEU A 215 8.76 14.55 9.36
N THR A 216 10.02 14.10 9.36
CA THR A 216 10.98 14.44 8.29
C THR A 216 10.53 13.92 6.93
N LEU A 217 9.94 12.72 6.89
CA LEU A 217 9.38 12.15 5.66
C LEU A 217 8.14 12.91 5.18
N LEU A 218 7.24 13.33 6.07
CA LEU A 218 6.08 14.15 5.70
C LEU A 218 6.51 15.51 5.14
N VAL A 219 7.45 16.19 5.79
CA VAL A 219 7.95 17.51 5.34
C VAL A 219 8.58 17.41 3.95
N GLY A 220 9.38 16.37 3.68
CA GLY A 220 9.97 16.16 2.36
C GLY A 220 8.96 15.71 1.30
N SER A 221 8.09 14.76 1.66
CA SER A 221 7.24 14.07 0.69
C SER A 221 6.00 14.85 0.28
N LEU A 222 5.39 15.67 1.14
CA LEU A 222 4.20 16.45 0.76
C LEU A 222 4.45 17.36 -0.47
N PRO A 223 5.52 18.18 -0.51
CA PRO A 223 5.84 18.95 -1.73
C PRO A 223 6.24 18.02 -2.89
N GLY A 224 6.94 16.93 -2.61
CA GLY A 224 7.30 15.92 -3.63
C GLY A 224 6.07 15.29 -4.29
N ILE A 225 5.08 14.83 -3.51
CA ILE A 225 3.83 14.24 -3.99
C ILE A 225 3.06 15.24 -4.83
N THR A 226 2.98 16.49 -4.37
CA THR A 226 2.28 17.55 -5.09
C THR A 226 2.90 17.77 -6.47
N LEU A 227 4.23 18.00 -6.52
CA LEU A 227 4.95 18.17 -7.79
C LEU A 227 4.89 16.91 -8.66
N GLY A 228 5.10 15.73 -8.07
CA GLY A 228 5.04 14.46 -8.77
C GLY A 228 3.67 14.20 -9.42
N SER A 229 2.58 14.52 -8.71
CA SER A 229 1.21 14.39 -9.23
C SER A 229 0.93 15.33 -10.41
N MET A 230 1.55 16.51 -10.43
CA MET A 230 1.49 17.44 -11.55
C MET A 230 2.30 16.91 -12.75
N MET A 231 3.49 16.37 -12.48
CA MET A 231 4.38 15.79 -13.50
C MET A 231 3.87 14.46 -14.05
N ALA A 232 2.97 13.77 -13.34
CA ALA A 232 2.38 12.49 -13.77
C ALA A 232 1.75 12.57 -15.17
N ARG A 233 1.26 13.75 -15.57
CA ARG A 233 0.67 13.98 -16.91
C ARG A 233 1.70 13.96 -18.04
N ALA A 234 2.98 14.20 -17.73
CA ALA A 234 4.06 14.29 -18.71
C ALA A 234 4.83 12.98 -18.89
N VAL A 235 4.68 12.02 -17.97
CA VAL A 235 5.47 10.77 -17.99
C VAL A 235 4.58 9.58 -18.35
N PRO A 236 4.93 8.81 -19.41
CA PRO A 236 4.19 7.61 -19.79
C PRO A 236 4.09 6.60 -18.64
N GLU A 237 2.87 6.05 -18.43
CA GLU A 237 2.58 5.07 -17.38
C GLU A 237 3.51 3.83 -17.43
N ARG A 238 3.97 3.45 -18.62
CA ARG A 238 4.91 2.35 -18.83
C ARG A 238 6.26 2.61 -18.16
N ILE A 239 6.79 3.83 -18.26
CA ILE A 239 8.07 4.22 -17.65
C ILE A 239 7.93 4.19 -16.13
N LEU A 240 6.83 4.72 -15.64
CA LEU A 240 6.51 4.81 -14.24
C LEU A 240 6.38 3.44 -13.57
N ARG A 241 5.66 2.51 -14.22
CA ARG A 241 5.59 1.11 -13.81
C ARG A 241 6.95 0.41 -13.91
N ALA A 242 7.76 0.71 -14.93
CA ALA A 242 9.09 0.13 -15.06
C ALA A 242 10.02 0.57 -13.93
N VAL A 243 10.07 1.87 -13.60
CA VAL A 243 10.85 2.41 -12.47
C VAL A 243 10.40 1.80 -11.15
N LEU A 244 9.08 1.67 -10.93
CA LEU A 244 8.55 0.97 -9.76
C LEU A 244 9.02 -0.49 -9.73
N ALA A 245 8.80 -1.23 -10.80
CA ALA A 245 9.13 -2.65 -10.87
C ALA A 245 10.63 -2.87 -10.67
N THR A 246 11.51 -2.05 -11.27
CA THR A 246 12.96 -2.17 -11.10
C THR A 246 13.38 -1.87 -9.66
N THR A 247 12.82 -0.80 -9.07
CA THR A 247 13.13 -0.41 -7.68
C THR A 247 12.69 -1.51 -6.72
N LEU A 248 11.45 -1.98 -6.86
CA LEU A 248 10.88 -3.06 -6.07
C LEU A 248 11.61 -4.40 -6.25
N THR A 249 12.06 -4.72 -7.47
CA THR A 249 12.83 -5.94 -7.72
C THR A 249 14.22 -5.87 -7.08
N ALA A 250 14.90 -4.72 -7.18
CA ALA A 250 16.19 -4.50 -6.54
C ALA A 250 16.08 -4.60 -5.00
N VAL A 251 15.00 -4.05 -4.45
CA VAL A 251 14.64 -4.19 -3.04
C VAL A 251 14.45 -5.66 -2.68
N ALA A 252 13.60 -6.38 -3.42
CA ALA A 252 13.25 -7.77 -3.11
C ALA A 252 14.51 -8.66 -3.15
N ALA A 253 15.39 -8.46 -4.12
CA ALA A 253 16.67 -9.15 -4.20
C ALA A 253 17.54 -8.90 -2.94
N LYS A 254 17.70 -7.64 -2.52
CA LYS A 254 18.47 -7.28 -1.32
C LYS A 254 17.79 -7.72 0.00
N LEU A 255 16.49 -8.01 -0.01
CA LEU A 255 15.79 -8.59 1.15
C LEU A 255 15.93 -10.11 1.22
N VAL A 256 16.24 -10.80 0.12
CA VAL A 256 16.42 -12.26 0.09
C VAL A 256 17.89 -12.66 0.29
N PHE A 257 18.81 -11.88 -0.28
CA PHE A 257 20.26 -12.07 -0.15
C PHE A 257 20.87 -11.13 0.91
#